data_AF-A0A1Q6T6X6-F1
#
_entry.id   AF-A0A1Q6T6X6-F1
#
_cell.length_a   1.000
_cell.length_b   1.000
_cell.length_c   1.000
_cell.angle_alpha   90.00
_cell.angle_beta   90.00
_cell.angle_gamma   90.00
#
_symmetry.space_group_name_H-M   'P 1'
#
loop_
_entity.id
_entity.type
_entity.pdbx_description
1 polymer ?
#
loop_
_entity_poly.entity_id
_entity_poly.type
_entity_poly.pdbx_seq_one_letter_code
_entity_poly.pdbx_strand_id
1 'polypeptide(L)' 'MIGKSDDTGEFFNARKIVKNKIKCKKCGDIIESVSVNDFKFCKCGAVAVDGGFDYLRRCGNLENIEELSEVERGQYEGNI' A
#
# COMPACT_ATOMS: atom_id res chain seq x y z
N MET A 1 -14.95 8.10 -0.53
CA MET A 1 -14.27 9.34 -0.12
C MET A 1 -14.17 10.23 -1.35
N ILE A 2 -14.88 11.36 -1.38
CA ILE A 2 -14.78 12.34 -2.46
C ILE A 2 -13.44 13.06 -2.26
N GLY A 3 -12.47 12.82 -3.15
CA GLY A 3 -11.16 13.44 -3.10
C GLY A 3 -11.27 14.95 -3.33
N LYS A 4 -10.62 15.74 -2.48
CA LYS A 4 -10.49 17.19 -2.67
C LYS A 4 -9.74 17.47 -3.97
N SER A 5 -10.23 18.43 -4.75
CA SER A 5 -9.56 19.02 -5.91
C SER A 5 -8.21 19.60 -5.49
N ASP A 6 -7.18 19.37 -6.30
CA ASP A 6 -5.99 20.21 -6.27
C ASP A 6 -6.27 21.58 -6.92
N ASP A 7 -5.27 22.46 -6.93
CA ASP A 7 -5.36 23.82 -7.50
C ASP A 7 -5.69 23.82 -9.02
N THR A 8 -5.68 22.64 -9.66
CA THR A 8 -6.05 22.41 -11.06
C THR A 8 -7.48 21.91 -11.26
N GLY A 9 -8.24 21.61 -10.18
CA GLY A 9 -9.65 21.24 -10.28
C GLY A 9 -9.91 19.79 -10.74
N GLU A 10 -8.89 18.92 -10.76
CA GLU A 10 -9.05 17.52 -11.18
C GLU A 10 -9.62 16.65 -10.04
N PHE A 11 -10.68 15.89 -10.34
CA PHE A 11 -11.30 14.94 -9.41
C PHE A 11 -10.62 13.56 -9.55
N PHE A 12 -9.64 13.27 -8.69
CA PHE A 12 -8.94 11.98 -8.67
C PHE A 12 -9.73 10.93 -7.90
N ASN A 13 -10.17 9.85 -8.55
CA ASN A 13 -11.06 8.86 -7.93
C ASN A 13 -10.54 7.42 -7.84
N ALA A 14 -9.26 7.13 -8.13
CA ALA A 14 -8.68 5.84 -7.77
C ALA A 14 -7.18 5.96 -7.51
N ARG A 15 -6.73 5.56 -6.32
CA ARG A 15 -5.30 5.28 -6.08
C ARG A 15 -5.08 3.82 -6.41
N LYS A 16 -4.26 3.53 -7.42
CA LYS A 16 -3.86 2.18 -7.77
C LYS A 16 -2.62 1.81 -6.95
N ILE A 17 -2.65 0.69 -6.25
CA ILE A 17 -1.46 0.18 -5.56
C ILE A 17 -0.60 -0.53 -6.61
N VAL A 18 0.65 -0.09 -6.77
CA VAL A 18 1.62 -0.65 -7.72
C VAL A 18 2.56 -1.62 -7.02
N LYS A 19 2.91 -1.33 -5.78
CA LYS A 19 3.70 -2.21 -4.92
C LYS A 19 3.15 -2.16 -3.51
N ASN A 20 2.98 -3.32 -2.90
CA ASN A 20 2.56 -3.46 -1.51
C ASN A 20 3.70 -4.12 -0.72
N LYS A 21 4.67 -3.31 -0.31
CA LYS A 21 5.95 -3.76 0.23
C LYS A 21 6.30 -3.03 1.51
N ILE A 22 6.87 -3.76 2.47
CA ILE A 22 7.43 -3.18 3.68
C ILE A 22 8.77 -3.81 4.02
N LYS A 23 9.58 -3.08 4.79
CA LYS A 23 10.78 -3.60 5.42
C LYS A 23 10.62 -3.64 6.94
N CYS A 24 11.00 -4.76 7.54
CA CYS A 24 11.02 -4.91 8.99
C CYS A 24 12.27 -4.25 9.56
N LYS A 25 12.11 -3.17 10.33
CA LYS A 25 13.22 -2.48 11.01
C LYS A 25 13.92 -3.35 12.05
N LYS A 26 13.24 -4.36 12.61
CA LYS A 26 13.81 -5.25 13.63
C LYS A 26 14.80 -6.28 13.06
N CYS A 27 14.51 -6.85 11.88
CA CYS A 27 15.31 -7.95 11.32
C CYS A 27 15.86 -7.68 9.91
N GLY A 28 15.51 -6.54 9.31
CA GLY A 28 15.93 -6.11 7.98
C GLY A 28 15.19 -6.78 6.81
N ASP A 29 14.30 -7.72 7.08
CA ASP A 29 13.61 -8.49 6.04
C ASP A 29 12.61 -7.64 5.25
N ILE A 30 12.53 -7.89 3.95
CA ILE A 30 11.67 -7.15 3.01
C ILE A 30 10.62 -8.12 2.49
N ILE A 31 9.36 -7.78 2.71
CA ILE A 31 8.21 -8.61 2.33
C ILE A 31 7.25 -7.81 1.46
N GLU A 32 6.64 -8.49 0.49
CA GLU A 32 5.74 -7.89 -0.49
C GLU A 32 4.54 -8.80 -0.72
N SER A 33 3.34 -8.25 -0.58
CA SER A 33 2.08 -8.93 -0.89
C SER A 33 1.69 -8.64 -2.34
N VAL A 34 1.46 -9.67 -3.15
CA VAL A 34 1.13 -9.54 -4.59
C VAL A 34 -0.28 -10.01 -4.95
N SER A 35 -1.05 -10.51 -3.98
CA SER A 35 -2.47 -10.85 -4.15
C SER A 35 -3.27 -10.68 -2.84
N VAL A 36 -4.60 -10.59 -2.93
CA VAL A 36 -5.50 -10.29 -1.79
C VAL A 36 -5.32 -11.22 -0.58
N ASN A 37 -4.93 -12.48 -0.80
CA ASN A 37 -4.75 -13.50 0.23
C ASN A 37 -3.27 -13.88 0.41
N ASP A 38 -2.35 -12.99 0.02
CA ASP A 38 -0.90 -13.20 0.14
C ASP A 38 -0.37 -12.59 1.44
N PHE A 39 -0.76 -13.22 2.55
CA PHE A 39 -0.35 -12.83 3.88
C PHE A 39 1.09 -13.29 4.15
N LYS A 40 2.01 -12.35 4.31
CA LYS A 40 3.43 -12.64 4.54
C LYS A 40 3.92 -12.01 5.84
N PHE A 41 4.60 -12.80 6.66
CA PHE A 41 5.37 -12.32 7.81
C PHE A 41 6.82 -12.11 7.43
N CYS A 42 7.48 -11.15 8.08
CA CYS A 42 8.94 -11.09 8.07
C CYS A 42 9.53 -12.31 8.82
N LYS A 43 10.79 -12.65 8.54
CA LYS A 43 11.49 -13.80 9.14
C LYS A 43 11.49 -13.85 10.67
N CYS A 44 11.37 -12.71 11.36
CA CYS A 44 11.33 -12.67 12.83
C CYS A 44 9.92 -12.63 13.41
N GLY A 45 8.88 -12.67 12.56
CA GLY A 45 7.47 -12.65 12.95
C GLY A 45 6.99 -11.31 13.52
N ALA A 46 7.81 -10.26 13.54
CA ALA A 46 7.46 -9.00 14.19
C ALA A 46 6.45 -8.14 13.40
N VAL A 47 6.43 -8.27 12.07
CA VAL A 47 5.55 -7.50 11.17
C VAL A 47 5.09 -8.36 10.00
N ALA A 48 3.96 -7.98 9.39
CA ALA A 48 3.39 -8.65 8.22
C ALA A 48 2.74 -7.68 7.23
N VAL A 49 2.59 -8.15 5.99
CA VAL A 49 1.94 -7.48 4.87
C VAL A 49 0.89 -8.39 4.21
N ASP A 50 -0.21 -7.80 3.73
CA ASP A 50 -1.31 -8.51 3.07
C ASP A 50 -2.11 -7.56 2.16
N GLY A 51 -3.00 -8.10 1.33
CA GLY A 51 -3.97 -7.36 0.51
C GLY A 51 -3.58 -7.11 -0.95
N GLY A 52 -2.40 -7.56 -1.39
CA GLY A 52 -1.98 -7.46 -2.78
C GLY A 52 -2.02 -6.03 -3.32
N PHE A 53 -2.60 -5.86 -4.50
CA PHE A 53 -2.77 -4.56 -5.17
C PHE A 53 -4.15 -3.91 -4.91
N ASP A 54 -4.99 -4.55 -4.11
CA ASP A 54 -6.37 -4.10 -3.83
C ASP A 54 -6.42 -3.21 -2.60
N TYR A 55 -5.66 -3.55 -1.56
CA TYR A 55 -5.56 -2.74 -0.34
C TYR A 55 -4.24 -2.98 0.40
N LEU A 56 -3.82 -1.97 1.18
CA LEU A 56 -2.65 -2.07 2.04
C LEU A 56 -3.07 -2.51 3.43
N ARG A 57 -2.63 -3.70 3.85
CA ARG A 57 -2.76 -4.17 5.23
C ARG A 57 -1.39 -4.34 5.88
N ARG A 58 -1.25 -3.85 7.11
CA ARG A 58 -0.05 -3.94 7.95
C ARG A 58 -0.42 -4.59 9.27
N CYS A 59 0.38 -5.55 9.72
CA CYS A 59 0.20 -6.16 11.03
C CYS A 59 1.52 -6.17 11.81
N GLY A 60 1.42 -6.20 13.15
CA GLY A 60 2.56 -6.09 14.07
C GLY A 60 2.71 -4.68 14.65
N ASN A 61 3.86 -4.41 15.29
CA ASN A 61 4.17 -3.07 15.78
C ASN A 61 4.57 -2.16 14.60
N LEU A 62 3.79 -1.11 14.36
CA LEU A 62 4.00 -0.14 13.27
C LEU A 62 5.34 0.58 13.35
N GLU A 63 5.92 0.75 14.55
CA GLU A 63 7.26 1.35 14.70
C GLU A 63 8.35 0.50 14.05
N ASN A 64 8.13 -0.82 13.96
CA ASN A 64 9.03 -1.77 13.31
C ASN A 64 8.82 -1.85 11.79
N ILE A 65 7.93 -1.05 11.22
CA ILE A 65 7.63 -1.02 9.79
C ILE A 65 8.32 0.19 9.13
N GLU A 66 9.05 -0.06 8.07
CA GLU A 66 9.46 0.92 7.06
C GLU A 66 8.59 0.71 5.82
N GLU A 67 7.82 1.73 5.44
CA GLU A 67 6.86 1.66 4.33
C GLU A 67 7.58 1.84 2.98
N LEU A 68 7.37 0.90 2.06
CA LEU A 68 8.01 0.86 0.74
C LEU A 68 6.98 0.68 -0.38
N SER A 69 5.69 0.89 -0.10
CA SER A 69 4.63 0.77 -1.09
C SER A 69 4.58 1.95 -2.04
N GLU A 70 4.19 1.67 -3.28
CA GLU A 70 4.02 2.66 -4.34
C GLU A 70 2.54 2.71 -4.73
N VAL A 71 1.97 3.92 -4.75
CA VAL A 71 0.58 4.16 -5.18
C VAL A 71 0.56 5.18 -6.31
N GLU A 72 -0.07 4.81 -7.42
CA GLU A 72 -0.31 5.68 -8.57
C GLU A 72 -1.63 6.43 -8.39
N ARG A 73 -1.66 7.71 -8.77
CA ARG A 73 -2.92 8.46 -8.90
C ARG A 73 -3.51 8.15 -10.28
N GLY A 74 -4.69 7.54 -10.32
CA GLY A 74 -5.44 7.41 -11.57
C GLY A 74 -6.09 8.75 -11.94
N GLN A 75 -5.95 9.14 -13.20
CA GLN A 75 -6.81 10.16 -13.81
C GLN A 75 -8.15 9.51 -14.14
N TYR A 76 -9.26 10.19 -13.81
CA TYR A 76 -10.60 9.74 -14.17
C TYR A 76 -10.96 10.41 -15.51
N GLU A 77 -10.97 9.66 -16.61
CA GLU A 77 -11.57 10.13 -17.88
C GLU A 77 -13.08 9.90 -17.81
N GLY A 78 -13.80 10.82 -17.20
CA GLY A 78 -15.27 10.81 -17.20
C GLY A 78 -15.80 11.39 -18.51
N ASN A 79 -16.58 10.63 -19.27
CA ASN A 79 -17.44 11.20 -20.32
C ASN A 79 -18.60 11.95 -19.65
N ILE A 80 -18.75 13.24 -19.98
CA ILE A 80 -19.91 14.08 -19.64
C ILE A 80 -21.11 13.65 -20.48
#